data_AF-A0A1F8RKX1-F1
#
_entry.id   AF-A0A1F8RKX1-F1
#
_cell.length_a   1.000
_cell.length_b   1.000
_cell.length_c   1.000
_cell.angle_alpha   90.00
_cell.angle_beta   90.00
_cell.angle_gamma   90.00
#
_symmetry.space_group_name_H-M   'P 1'
#
loop_
_entity.id
_entity.type
_entity.pdbx_description
1 polymer ?
#
loop_
_entity_poly.entity_id
_entity_poly.type
_entity_poly.pdbx_seq_one_letter_code
_entity_poly.pdbx_strand_id
1 'polypeptide(L)'
;MLGEQDLNSLLKFDAGHPVLSVYLNIEPAERGGEPVRRRLRALLRHLPHESSADIQAVEKFFEHEYDGSGRSVVVFSCAPAAFFQTFLFQLPLRSRARWLPQPYVKPLAHFLDAYGGYGLARVDKQGVRLYAYHLGEMIASQEVTGEAVRRTKSGGASALAGRRGGVGGQSHHEQEIEQRNLREAAEASAAFFQAHQVRRVLIAGTEATLAQFRAELPKAWQTLIVGSFSPNHDAAPADLLARAVEVGRVAEAAREAALVESAVTAAAKGKAGAMGLENTLRALHEGRALTLMISDGFRAPGYVCTGCGLISAQDFAACPYCGKKAAAIEDAVELAVQKAMRSTAEVEVISGSPSLEQAGRIAAILRY
;
A
#
# COMPACT_ATOMS: atom_id res chain seq x y z
N MET A 1 12.52 -9.12 2.11
CA MET A 1 11.32 -8.27 2.28
C MET A 1 11.30 -7.29 1.13
N LEU A 2 10.19 -7.19 0.38
CA LEU A 2 10.14 -6.38 -0.84
C LEU A 2 10.40 -4.90 -0.51
N GLY A 3 11.54 -4.37 -0.93
CA GLY A 3 11.90 -2.96 -0.79
C GLY A 3 11.92 -2.19 -2.11
N GLU A 4 12.25 -0.91 -2.06
CA GLU A 4 12.40 -0.06 -3.25
C GLU A 4 13.53 -0.55 -4.18
N GLN A 5 14.59 -1.13 -3.63
CA GLN A 5 15.69 -1.70 -4.41
C GLN A 5 15.24 -2.92 -5.22
N ASP A 6 14.45 -3.81 -4.61
CA ASP A 6 13.89 -4.98 -5.28
C ASP A 6 12.95 -4.57 -6.40
N LEU A 7 12.05 -3.62 -6.15
CA LEU A 7 11.14 -3.10 -7.18
C LEU A 7 11.92 -2.46 -8.34
N ASN A 8 12.96 -1.69 -8.04
CA ASN A 8 13.84 -1.11 -9.06
C ASN A 8 14.59 -2.18 -9.86
N SER A 9 15.01 -3.29 -9.22
CA SER A 9 15.61 -4.43 -9.90
C SER A 9 14.60 -5.08 -10.86
N LEU A 10 13.37 -5.33 -10.42
CA LEU A 10 12.29 -5.87 -11.25
C LEU A 10 11.96 -4.96 -12.42
N LEU A 11 11.87 -3.66 -12.19
CA LEU A 11 11.58 -2.67 -13.22
C LEU A 11 12.70 -2.51 -14.25
N LYS A 12 13.95 -2.81 -13.91
CA LYS A 12 15.10 -2.69 -14.82
C LYS A 12 15.46 -4.00 -15.50
N PHE A 13 14.86 -5.12 -15.06
CA PHE A 13 15.14 -6.42 -15.63
C PHE A 13 14.62 -6.51 -17.07
N ASP A 14 15.55 -6.62 -18.01
CA ASP A 14 15.29 -6.90 -19.41
C ASP A 14 16.43 -7.77 -19.93
N ALA A 15 16.15 -9.05 -20.16
CA ALA A 15 17.11 -10.03 -20.65
C ALA A 15 16.80 -10.49 -22.08
N GLY A 16 15.87 -9.82 -22.78
CA GLY A 16 15.39 -10.27 -24.10
C GLY A 16 14.60 -11.59 -24.08
N HIS A 17 14.31 -12.13 -22.89
CA HIS A 17 13.54 -13.33 -22.67
C HIS A 17 12.32 -13.02 -21.79
N PRO A 18 11.14 -13.60 -22.07
CA PRO A 18 9.98 -13.40 -21.23
C PRO A 18 10.18 -13.91 -19.80
N VAL A 19 9.50 -13.25 -18.86
CA VAL A 19 9.51 -13.54 -17.43
C VAL A 19 8.16 -14.13 -17.03
N LEU A 20 8.21 -15.28 -16.37
CA LEU A 20 7.07 -15.84 -15.65
C LEU A 20 6.90 -15.12 -14.32
N SER A 21 5.81 -14.38 -14.16
CA SER A 21 5.42 -13.71 -12.92
C SER A 21 4.21 -14.43 -12.32
N VAL A 22 4.38 -15.03 -11.15
CA VAL A 22 3.34 -15.78 -10.44
C VAL A 22 3.01 -15.08 -9.13
N TYR A 23 1.74 -14.82 -8.92
CA TYR A 23 1.16 -14.33 -7.68
C TYR A 23 0.22 -15.40 -7.16
N LEU A 24 0.41 -15.82 -5.92
CA LEU A 24 -0.38 -16.89 -5.32
C LEU A 24 -0.88 -16.48 -3.94
N ASN A 25 -2.21 -16.47 -3.78
CA ASN A 25 -2.86 -16.39 -2.47
C ASN A 25 -2.75 -17.74 -1.75
N ILE A 26 -2.39 -17.69 -0.48
CA ILE A 26 -2.28 -18.84 0.41
C ILE A 26 -3.24 -18.62 1.57
N GLU A 27 -4.27 -19.44 1.61
CA GLU A 27 -5.21 -19.38 2.72
C GLU A 27 -4.56 -19.96 3.98
N PRO A 28 -4.85 -19.42 5.18
CA PRO A 28 -4.27 -19.93 6.43
C PRO A 28 -4.51 -21.43 6.66
N ALA A 29 -5.61 -21.98 6.15
CA ALA A 29 -5.96 -23.40 6.23
C ALA A 29 -5.17 -24.28 5.25
N GLU A 30 -4.45 -23.70 4.28
CA GLU A 30 -3.77 -24.40 3.19
C GLU A 30 -2.24 -24.38 3.30
N ARG A 31 -1.68 -23.81 4.39
CA ARG A 31 -0.23 -23.64 4.58
C ARG A 31 0.53 -24.96 4.38
N GLY A 32 1.45 -24.96 3.40
CA GLY A 32 2.35 -26.09 3.10
C GLY A 32 1.71 -27.29 2.39
N GLY A 33 0.45 -27.21 1.96
CA GLY A 33 -0.30 -28.37 1.47
C GLY A 33 -0.39 -28.56 -0.05
N GLU A 34 -0.85 -29.76 -0.44
CA GLU A 34 -1.29 -30.13 -1.79
C GLU A 34 -2.33 -29.16 -2.43
N PRO A 35 -3.24 -28.51 -1.67
CA PRO A 35 -4.16 -27.52 -2.24
C PRO A 35 -3.46 -26.32 -2.90
N VAL A 36 -2.38 -25.81 -2.30
CA VAL A 36 -1.58 -24.70 -2.85
C VAL A 36 -0.94 -25.14 -4.17
N ARG A 37 -0.34 -26.33 -4.20
CA ARG A 37 0.26 -26.92 -5.42
C ARG A 37 -0.77 -27.18 -6.51
N ARG A 38 -1.99 -27.58 -6.16
CA ARG A 38 -3.08 -27.77 -7.13
C ARG A 38 -3.51 -26.43 -7.74
N ARG A 39 -3.64 -25.39 -6.93
CA ARG A 39 -3.98 -24.03 -7.40
C ARG A 39 -2.87 -23.46 -8.28
N LEU A 40 -1.61 -23.64 -7.90
CA LEU A 40 -0.45 -23.28 -8.71
C LEU A 40 -0.51 -23.95 -10.08
N ARG A 41 -0.60 -25.29 -10.12
CA ARG A 41 -0.74 -26.05 -11.38
C ARG A 41 -1.90 -25.53 -12.20
N ALA A 42 -3.05 -25.26 -11.58
CA ALA A 42 -4.21 -24.72 -12.27
C ALA A 42 -3.96 -23.37 -12.95
N LEU A 43 -3.17 -22.48 -12.33
CA LEU A 43 -2.79 -21.19 -12.89
C LEU A 43 -1.78 -21.32 -14.04
N LEU A 44 -0.84 -22.27 -13.95
CA LEU A 44 0.23 -22.45 -14.93
C LEU A 44 -0.23 -23.20 -16.19
N ARG A 45 -1.32 -23.99 -16.12
CA ARG A 45 -1.83 -24.81 -17.23
C ARG A 45 -2.07 -24.07 -18.55
N HIS A 46 -2.36 -22.77 -18.50
CA HIS A 46 -2.71 -21.98 -19.69
C HIS A 46 -1.54 -21.19 -20.27
N LEU A 47 -0.33 -21.37 -19.71
CA LEU A 47 0.87 -20.71 -20.19
C LEU A 47 1.45 -21.45 -21.41
N PRO A 48 2.14 -20.73 -22.31
CA PRO A 48 2.71 -21.33 -23.51
C PRO A 48 3.80 -22.34 -23.17
N HIS A 49 3.99 -23.34 -24.04
CA HIS A 49 5.00 -24.40 -23.87
C HIS A 49 6.44 -23.85 -23.70
N GLU A 50 6.72 -22.69 -24.28
CA GLU A 50 8.00 -21.97 -24.19
C GLU A 50 8.35 -21.59 -22.74
N SER A 51 7.36 -21.45 -21.85
CA SER A 51 7.55 -21.17 -20.42
C SER A 51 7.83 -22.41 -19.56
N SER A 52 7.98 -23.59 -20.17
CA SER A 52 8.10 -24.87 -19.43
C SER A 52 9.28 -24.92 -18.45
N ALA A 53 10.44 -24.36 -18.81
CA ALA A 53 11.60 -24.29 -17.91
C ALA A 53 11.31 -23.41 -16.67
N ASP A 54 10.63 -22.27 -16.87
CA ASP A 54 10.21 -21.39 -15.78
C ASP A 54 9.13 -22.04 -14.90
N ILE A 55 8.17 -22.74 -15.50
CA ILE A 55 7.15 -23.49 -14.77
C ILE A 55 7.81 -24.53 -13.86
N GLN A 56 8.77 -25.29 -14.37
CA GLN A 56 9.50 -26.29 -13.59
C GLN A 56 10.28 -25.65 -12.43
N ALA A 57 10.92 -24.50 -12.66
CA ALA A 57 11.63 -23.78 -11.60
C ALA A 57 10.67 -23.33 -10.49
N VAL A 58 9.50 -22.78 -10.86
CA VAL A 58 8.47 -22.38 -9.90
C VAL A 58 7.90 -23.58 -9.15
N GLU A 59 7.58 -24.68 -9.84
CA GLU A 59 7.07 -25.90 -9.19
C GLU A 59 8.09 -26.48 -8.21
N LYS A 60 9.36 -26.54 -8.59
CA LYS A 60 10.47 -27.00 -7.73
C LYS A 60 10.58 -26.17 -6.46
N PHE A 61 10.47 -24.85 -6.56
CA PHE A 61 10.48 -23.96 -5.39
C PHE A 61 9.34 -24.30 -4.42
N PHE A 62 8.12 -24.46 -4.91
CA PHE A 62 6.97 -24.82 -4.07
C PHE A 62 7.04 -26.25 -3.50
N GLU A 63 7.83 -27.14 -4.11
CA GLU A 63 8.01 -28.52 -3.64
C GLU A 63 9.11 -28.66 -2.59
N HIS A 64 10.18 -27.90 -2.70
CA HIS A 64 11.40 -28.15 -1.91
C HIS A 64 11.84 -26.98 -1.03
N GLU A 65 11.49 -25.74 -1.39
CA GLU A 65 12.04 -24.53 -0.77
C GLU A 65 11.00 -23.73 0.01
N TYR A 66 9.73 -23.78 -0.42
CA TYR A 66 8.65 -23.06 0.24
C TYR A 66 8.29 -23.69 1.59
N ASP A 67 8.43 -22.91 2.65
CA ASP A 67 8.24 -23.33 4.04
C ASP A 67 6.78 -23.24 4.55
N GLY A 68 5.83 -22.84 3.69
CA GLY A 68 4.44 -22.65 4.10
C GLY A 68 4.16 -21.32 4.81
N SER A 69 5.13 -20.41 4.86
CA SER A 69 4.99 -19.11 5.52
C SER A 69 4.27 -18.08 4.64
N GLY A 70 3.67 -17.08 5.30
CA GLY A 70 2.95 -16.00 4.64
C GLY A 70 1.51 -16.36 4.23
N ARG A 71 0.83 -15.33 3.71
CA ARG A 71 -0.52 -15.40 3.12
C ARG A 71 -0.50 -15.20 1.61
N SER A 72 0.63 -14.79 1.05
CA SER A 72 0.85 -14.82 -0.38
C SER A 72 2.32 -14.96 -0.73
N VAL A 73 2.56 -15.55 -1.90
CA VAL A 73 3.88 -15.72 -2.49
C VAL A 73 3.86 -15.10 -3.88
N VAL A 74 4.91 -14.35 -4.19
CA VAL A 74 5.18 -13.82 -5.53
C VAL A 74 6.50 -14.38 -6.02
N VAL A 75 6.51 -14.93 -7.23
CA VAL A 75 7.69 -15.50 -7.88
C VAL A 75 7.88 -14.86 -9.25
N PHE A 76 9.11 -14.44 -9.54
CA PHE A 76 9.54 -14.05 -10.88
C PHE A 76 10.61 -15.03 -11.34
N SER A 77 10.40 -15.65 -12.50
CA SER A 77 11.32 -16.61 -13.10
C SER A 77 11.63 -16.25 -14.55
N CYS A 78 12.91 -16.28 -14.90
CA CYS A 78 13.40 -16.33 -16.27
C CYS A 78 14.60 -17.29 -16.31
N ALA A 79 14.34 -18.56 -16.62
CA ALA A 79 15.31 -19.64 -16.62
C ALA A 79 16.48 -19.40 -17.61
N PRO A 80 16.25 -18.90 -18.85
CA PRO A 80 17.36 -18.58 -19.78
C PRO A 80 18.34 -17.53 -19.24
N ALA A 81 17.85 -16.62 -18.39
CA ALA A 81 18.64 -15.55 -17.79
C ALA A 81 19.13 -15.88 -16.36
N ALA A 82 18.90 -17.11 -15.88
CA ALA A 82 19.16 -17.52 -14.50
C ALA A 82 18.56 -16.54 -13.45
N PHE A 83 17.41 -15.94 -13.75
CA PHE A 83 16.75 -14.98 -12.89
C PHE A 83 15.63 -15.68 -12.13
N PHE A 84 15.71 -15.68 -10.80
CA PHE A 84 14.68 -16.23 -9.93
C PHE A 84 14.59 -15.38 -8.66
N GLN A 85 13.43 -14.77 -8.42
CA GLN A 85 13.18 -13.96 -7.22
C GLN A 85 11.86 -14.35 -6.58
N THR A 86 11.84 -14.43 -5.25
CA THR A 86 10.66 -14.77 -4.46
C THR A 86 10.41 -13.74 -3.38
N PHE A 87 9.13 -13.45 -3.14
CA PHE A 87 8.67 -12.56 -2.08
C PHE A 87 7.49 -13.18 -1.35
N LEU A 88 7.55 -13.15 -0.02
CA LEU A 88 6.53 -13.65 0.88
C LEU A 88 5.87 -12.45 1.56
N PHE A 89 4.55 -12.49 1.72
CA PHE A 89 3.81 -11.41 2.37
C PHE A 89 2.81 -11.95 3.39
N GLN A 90 2.57 -11.20 4.47
CA GLN A 90 1.57 -11.54 5.50
C GLN A 90 0.15 -11.09 5.15
N LEU A 91 -0.07 -10.64 3.92
CA LEU A 91 -1.37 -10.20 3.42
C LEU A 91 -1.74 -10.98 2.15
N PRO A 92 -3.05 -11.18 1.90
CA PRO A 92 -3.51 -11.89 0.72
C PRO A 92 -3.30 -11.04 -0.54
N LEU A 93 -2.83 -11.68 -1.61
CA LEU A 93 -2.78 -11.13 -2.96
C LEU A 93 -3.65 -11.97 -3.89
N ARG A 94 -4.29 -11.36 -4.88
CA ARG A 94 -5.09 -12.11 -5.86
C ARG A 94 -4.21 -13.01 -6.71
N SER A 95 -4.51 -14.31 -6.72
CA SER A 95 -3.76 -15.29 -7.49
C SER A 95 -3.83 -15.03 -9.00
N ARG A 96 -2.69 -15.02 -9.69
CA ARG A 96 -2.57 -14.83 -11.14
C ARG A 96 -1.17 -15.24 -11.62
N ALA A 97 -1.05 -15.75 -12.84
CA ALA A 97 0.23 -16.02 -13.50
C ALA A 97 0.30 -15.28 -14.84
N ARG A 98 1.46 -14.74 -15.20
CA ARG A 98 1.70 -13.97 -16.43
C ARG A 98 3.05 -14.33 -17.01
N TRP A 99 3.12 -14.43 -18.33
CA TRP A 99 4.35 -14.63 -19.07
C TRP A 99 4.49 -13.47 -20.04
N LEU A 100 5.35 -12.51 -19.70
CA LEU A 100 5.48 -11.22 -20.39
C LEU A 100 6.95 -10.88 -20.63
N PRO A 101 7.30 -10.01 -21.59
CA PRO A 101 8.70 -9.63 -21.84
C PRO A 101 9.46 -9.06 -20.63
N GLN A 102 8.74 -8.48 -19.66
CA GLN A 102 9.30 -7.92 -18.43
C GLN A 102 8.49 -8.41 -17.22
N PRO A 103 9.05 -8.36 -15.98
CA PRO A 103 8.32 -8.72 -14.78
C PRO A 103 6.99 -7.96 -14.66
N TYR A 104 5.90 -8.70 -14.42
CA TYR A 104 4.57 -8.12 -14.26
C TYR A 104 4.44 -7.52 -12.86
N VAL A 105 4.60 -6.21 -12.70
CA VAL A 105 4.72 -5.54 -11.39
C VAL A 105 3.47 -4.76 -10.96
N LYS A 106 2.48 -4.60 -11.84
CA LYS A 106 1.21 -3.92 -11.51
C LYS A 106 0.55 -4.37 -10.20
N PRO A 107 0.51 -5.67 -9.83
CA PRO A 107 -0.05 -6.07 -8.54
C PRO A 107 0.80 -5.63 -7.34
N LEU A 108 2.12 -5.48 -7.50
CA LEU A 108 3.00 -4.95 -6.44
C LEU A 108 2.82 -3.44 -6.28
N ALA A 109 2.50 -2.71 -7.34
CA ALA A 109 2.13 -1.29 -7.28
C ALA A 109 1.02 -1.04 -6.26
N HIS A 110 -0.09 -1.75 -6.46
CA HIS A 110 -1.26 -1.72 -5.58
C HIS A 110 -0.88 -2.05 -4.14
N PHE A 111 -0.07 -3.10 -3.99
CA PHE A 111 0.21 -3.67 -2.70
C PHE A 111 1.17 -2.80 -1.87
N LEU A 112 2.18 -2.21 -2.51
CA LEU A 112 3.09 -1.26 -1.87
C LEU A 112 2.38 0.05 -1.52
N ASP A 113 1.48 0.53 -2.37
CA ASP A 113 0.69 1.69 -2.02
C ASP A 113 -0.25 1.37 -0.83
N ALA A 114 -1.08 0.34 -0.93
CA ALA A 114 -2.08 0.05 0.09
C ALA A 114 -1.54 -0.54 1.41
N TYR A 115 -0.29 -1.03 1.45
CA TYR A 115 0.27 -1.72 2.62
C TYR A 115 1.75 -1.40 2.92
N GLY A 116 2.38 -0.48 2.18
CA GLY A 116 3.75 -0.02 2.45
C GLY A 116 3.82 1.06 3.54
N GLY A 117 4.61 0.81 4.58
CA GLY A 117 5.03 1.81 5.57
C GLY A 117 3.90 2.39 6.42
N TYR A 118 3.28 1.56 7.26
CA TYR A 118 2.21 1.94 8.18
C TYR A 118 2.71 2.06 9.61
N GLY A 119 2.33 3.13 10.29
CA GLY A 119 2.55 3.32 11.72
C GLY A 119 1.27 3.09 12.50
N LEU A 120 1.37 2.45 13.65
CA LEU A 120 0.29 2.35 14.63
C LEU A 120 0.77 2.93 15.96
N ALA A 121 0.09 3.98 16.45
CA ALA A 121 0.29 4.49 17.80
C ALA A 121 -0.91 4.11 18.67
N ARG A 122 -0.69 3.21 19.62
CA ARG A 122 -1.66 2.93 20.68
C ARG A 122 -1.37 3.85 21.86
N VAL A 123 -2.26 4.81 22.08
CA VAL A 123 -2.09 5.91 23.03
C VAL A 123 -3.03 5.73 24.21
N ASP A 124 -2.49 5.92 25.41
CA ASP A 124 -3.25 6.07 26.64
C ASP A 124 -2.80 7.33 27.39
N LYS A 125 -3.28 7.52 28.62
CA LYS A 125 -2.96 8.71 29.44
C LYS A 125 -1.54 8.70 30.02
N GLN A 126 -0.90 7.53 30.04
CA GLN A 126 0.41 7.31 30.64
C GLN A 126 1.49 7.24 29.56
N GLY A 127 1.18 6.84 28.34
CA GLY A 127 2.17 6.72 27.30
C GLY A 127 1.64 6.22 25.96
N VAL A 128 2.55 5.69 25.16
CA VAL A 128 2.27 5.21 23.81
C VAL A 128 3.05 3.94 23.50
N ARG A 129 2.39 3.00 22.83
CA ARG A 129 3.02 1.87 22.15
C ARG A 129 2.98 2.10 20.66
N LEU A 130 4.15 2.09 20.05
CA LEU A 130 4.39 2.38 18.65
C LEU A 130 4.76 1.10 17.93
N TYR A 131 4.19 0.93 16.74
CA TYR A 131 4.49 -0.17 15.86
C TYR A 131 4.68 0.38 14.46
N ALA A 132 5.70 -0.10 13.77
CA ALA A 132 5.90 0.14 12.35
C ALA A 132 5.69 -1.19 11.62
N TYR A 133 4.87 -1.14 10.58
CA TYR A 133 4.52 -2.27 9.74
C TYR A 133 4.85 -1.97 8.29
N HIS A 134 5.26 -2.99 7.56
CA HIS A 134 5.44 -2.89 6.12
C HIS A 134 5.02 -4.21 5.48
N LEU A 135 4.07 -4.14 4.54
CA LEU A 135 3.50 -5.29 3.84
C LEU A 135 2.94 -6.38 4.78
N GLY A 136 2.38 -5.95 5.92
CA GLY A 136 1.80 -6.82 6.95
C GLY A 136 2.80 -7.40 7.95
N GLU A 137 4.10 -7.13 7.79
CA GLU A 137 5.12 -7.54 8.74
C GLU A 137 5.45 -6.41 9.71
N MET A 138 5.62 -6.74 11.00
CA MET A 138 6.09 -5.77 12.00
C MET A 138 7.59 -5.60 11.86
N ILE A 139 8.03 -4.41 11.49
CA ILE A 139 9.46 -4.09 11.32
C ILE A 139 10.10 -3.56 12.60
N ALA A 140 9.32 -2.86 13.43
CA ALA A 140 9.79 -2.29 14.68
C ALA A 140 8.64 -2.06 15.65
N SER A 141 8.97 -2.04 16.94
CA SER A 141 8.07 -1.59 17.99
C SER A 141 8.84 -0.81 19.05
N GLN A 142 8.16 0.13 19.70
CA GLN A 142 8.71 0.95 20.78
C GLN A 142 7.61 1.25 21.79
N GLU A 143 7.93 1.20 23.08
CA GLU A 143 7.03 1.62 24.16
C GLU A 143 7.65 2.83 24.86
N VAL A 144 6.85 3.87 25.05
CA VAL A 144 7.21 5.07 25.81
C VAL A 144 6.19 5.24 26.90
N THR A 145 6.65 5.19 28.14
CA THR A 145 5.81 5.31 29.33
C THR A 145 6.24 6.56 30.08
N GLY A 146 5.31 7.51 30.20
CA GLY A 146 5.43 8.70 31.02
C GLY A 146 5.04 8.45 32.48
N GLU A 147 4.78 9.54 33.21
CA GLU A 147 4.49 9.48 34.65
C GLU A 147 3.08 8.92 34.92
N ALA A 148 2.95 8.09 35.97
CA ALA A 148 1.69 7.42 36.27
C ALA A 148 0.60 8.40 36.75
N VAL A 149 -0.45 8.58 35.94
CA VAL A 149 -1.63 9.38 36.31
C VAL A 149 -2.48 8.60 37.32
N ARG A 150 -2.32 8.86 38.62
CA ARG A 150 -3.17 8.28 39.68
C ARG A 150 -4.42 9.13 39.86
N ARG A 151 -5.56 8.67 39.34
CA ARG A 151 -6.86 9.22 39.75
C ARG A 151 -7.11 8.89 41.22
N THR A 152 -6.99 9.87 42.09
CA THR A 152 -7.51 9.70 43.45
C THR A 152 -9.04 9.81 43.39
N LYS A 153 -9.77 8.79 43.86
CA LYS A 153 -11.23 8.89 43.99
C LYS A 153 -11.52 10.05 44.95
N SER A 154 -12.04 11.16 44.43
CA SER A 154 -12.68 12.19 45.26
C SER A 154 -13.98 11.63 45.82
N GLY A 155 -13.87 10.84 46.89
CA GLY A 155 -14.99 10.24 47.61
C GLY A 155 -14.82 10.47 49.11
N GLY A 156 -15.53 11.47 49.64
CA GLY A 156 -15.99 11.48 51.03
C GLY A 156 -15.08 12.13 52.08
N ALA A 157 -14.71 13.40 51.93
CA ALA A 157 -14.24 14.20 53.08
C ALA A 157 -14.81 15.62 53.07
N SER A 158 -16.14 15.72 52.94
CA SER A 158 -16.89 16.95 53.21
C SER A 158 -18.03 16.65 54.19
N ALA A 159 -17.66 16.25 55.42
CA ALA A 159 -18.54 16.27 56.58
C ALA A 159 -17.96 17.13 57.73
N LEU A 160 -17.08 18.09 57.40
CA LEU A 160 -16.62 19.12 58.33
C LEU A 160 -16.78 20.48 57.66
N ALA A 161 -17.86 21.17 58.05
CA ALA A 161 -18.11 22.56 57.66
C ALA A 161 -16.94 23.43 58.16
N GLY A 162 -16.20 24.06 57.23
CA GLY A 162 -15.24 25.10 57.58
C GLY A 162 -13.92 25.14 56.80
N ARG A 163 -13.55 24.10 56.02
CA ARG A 163 -12.33 24.16 55.19
C ARG A 163 -12.64 24.48 53.73
N ARG A 164 -12.50 25.77 53.37
CA ARG A 164 -12.29 26.21 51.99
C ARG A 164 -10.80 26.02 51.66
N GLY A 165 -10.45 24.94 50.97
CA GLY A 165 -9.10 24.79 50.43
C GLY A 165 -8.85 23.43 49.80
N GLY A 166 -8.61 23.40 48.49
CA GLY A 166 -7.87 22.30 47.85
C GLY A 166 -8.54 21.48 46.75
N VAL A 167 -9.75 21.81 46.29
CA VAL A 167 -10.41 21.01 45.22
C VAL A 167 -9.93 21.39 43.80
N GLY A 168 -9.48 22.63 43.59
CA GLY A 168 -9.04 23.10 42.26
C GLY A 168 -7.61 22.73 41.86
N GLY A 169 -6.68 22.59 42.81
CA GLY A 169 -5.26 22.40 42.50
C GLY A 169 -4.87 20.98 42.08
N GLN A 170 -5.63 19.96 42.51
CA GLN A 170 -5.29 18.55 42.27
C GLN A 170 -5.69 18.09 40.86
N SER A 171 -6.81 18.58 40.32
CA SER A 171 -7.20 18.30 38.92
C SER A 171 -6.29 18.98 37.91
N HIS A 172 -5.76 20.16 38.23
CA HIS A 172 -4.81 20.87 37.35
C HIS A 172 -3.47 20.13 37.25
N HIS A 173 -2.95 19.60 38.37
CA HIS A 173 -1.71 18.85 38.36
C HIS A 173 -1.83 17.51 37.60
N GLU A 174 -2.96 16.79 37.78
CA GLU A 174 -3.25 15.57 37.00
C GLU A 174 -3.36 15.86 35.49
N GLN A 175 -4.01 16.97 35.11
CA GLN A 175 -4.11 17.41 33.71
C GLN A 175 -2.76 17.81 33.12
N GLU A 176 -1.90 18.47 33.90
CA GLU A 176 -0.57 18.89 33.49
C GLU A 176 0.34 17.67 33.24
N ILE A 177 0.27 16.65 34.09
CA ILE A 177 0.97 15.37 33.89
C ILE A 177 0.44 14.64 32.65
N GLU A 178 -0.88 14.55 32.48
CA GLU A 178 -1.49 13.92 31.30
C GLU A 178 -1.05 14.64 30.01
N GLN A 179 -1.08 15.97 29.99
CA GLN A 179 -0.67 16.74 28.82
C GLN A 179 0.83 16.57 28.51
N ARG A 180 1.68 16.57 29.55
CA ARG A 180 3.12 16.33 29.39
C ARG A 180 3.39 14.93 28.82
N ASN A 181 2.75 13.89 29.36
CA ASN A 181 2.88 12.53 28.85
C ASN A 181 2.45 12.43 27.39
N LEU A 182 1.34 13.07 27.02
CA LEU A 182 0.85 13.07 25.63
C LEU A 182 1.78 13.79 24.67
N ARG A 183 2.40 14.89 25.12
CA ARG A 183 3.39 15.61 24.34
C ARG A 183 4.66 14.79 24.12
N GLU A 184 5.20 14.19 25.17
CA GLU A 184 6.35 13.29 25.08
C GLU A 184 6.05 12.08 24.17
N ALA A 185 4.84 11.52 24.29
CA ALA A 185 4.36 10.47 23.40
C ALA A 185 4.26 10.93 21.94
N ALA A 186 3.78 12.14 21.67
CA ALA A 186 3.65 12.68 20.32
C ALA A 186 5.01 12.96 19.66
N GLU A 187 5.96 13.50 20.42
CA GLU A 187 7.34 13.73 19.98
C GLU A 187 8.04 12.39 19.66
N ALA A 188 7.92 11.40 20.55
CA ALA A 188 8.48 10.07 20.32
C ALA A 188 7.83 9.36 19.11
N SER A 189 6.52 9.50 18.94
CA SER A 189 5.78 8.96 17.79
C SER A 189 6.31 9.54 16.48
N ALA A 190 6.48 10.86 16.41
CA ALA A 190 6.99 11.53 15.22
C ALA A 190 8.41 11.07 14.87
N ALA A 191 9.30 10.95 15.85
CA ALA A 191 10.66 10.46 15.66
C ALA A 191 10.68 8.99 15.18
N PHE A 192 9.89 8.13 15.81
CA PHE A 192 9.77 6.72 15.44
C PHE A 192 9.23 6.55 14.01
N PHE A 193 8.15 7.25 13.67
CA PHE A 193 7.56 7.18 12.34
C PHE A 193 8.52 7.70 11.25
N GLN A 194 9.28 8.75 11.55
CA GLN A 194 10.30 9.26 10.65
C GLN A 194 11.44 8.24 10.43
N ALA A 195 11.96 7.66 11.52
CA ALA A 195 13.05 6.69 11.47
C ALA A 195 12.70 5.43 10.66
N HIS A 196 11.43 5.02 10.68
CA HIS A 196 10.93 3.84 9.98
C HIS A 196 10.19 4.14 8.67
N GLN A 197 10.34 5.36 8.13
CA GLN A 197 9.78 5.77 6.83
C GLN A 197 8.27 5.51 6.70
N VAL A 198 7.53 5.73 7.79
CA VAL A 198 6.08 5.59 7.83
C VAL A 198 5.43 6.66 6.95
N ARG A 199 4.48 6.25 6.12
CA ARG A 199 3.74 7.11 5.18
C ARG A 199 2.28 7.30 5.59
N ARG A 200 1.74 6.39 6.41
CA ARG A 200 0.36 6.45 6.91
C ARG A 200 0.31 6.03 8.37
N VAL A 201 -0.48 6.72 9.18
CA VAL A 201 -0.57 6.52 10.63
C VAL A 201 -1.99 6.15 11.03
N LEU A 202 -2.12 5.12 11.85
CA LEU A 202 -3.34 4.78 12.58
C LEU A 202 -3.11 5.05 14.05
N ILE A 203 -4.13 5.61 14.72
CA ILE A 203 -4.06 5.88 16.15
C ILE A 203 -5.13 5.08 16.90
N ALA A 204 -4.77 4.51 18.03
CA ALA A 204 -5.63 3.61 18.79
C ALA A 204 -5.71 4.04 20.24
N GLY A 205 -6.91 4.26 20.78
CA GLY A 205 -7.09 4.78 22.13
C GLY A 205 -8.50 5.31 22.38
N THR A 206 -8.73 5.93 23.54
CA THR A 206 -10.01 6.58 23.82
C THR A 206 -10.14 7.88 23.03
N GLU A 207 -11.36 8.22 22.60
CA GLU A 207 -11.61 9.41 21.76
C GLU A 207 -11.05 10.70 22.37
N ALA A 208 -11.22 10.89 23.69
CA ALA A 208 -10.69 12.04 24.41
C ALA A 208 -9.16 12.11 24.37
N THR A 209 -8.48 10.97 24.61
CA THR A 209 -7.01 10.88 24.57
C THR A 209 -6.48 11.10 23.15
N LEU A 210 -7.13 10.51 22.14
CA LEU A 210 -6.73 10.64 20.75
C LEU A 210 -6.86 12.07 20.23
N ALA A 211 -7.90 12.80 20.64
CA ALA A 211 -8.08 14.21 20.28
C ALA A 211 -6.93 15.07 20.82
N GLN A 212 -6.53 14.86 22.07
CA GLN A 212 -5.41 15.58 22.69
C GLN A 212 -4.08 15.20 22.05
N PHE A 213 -3.81 13.89 21.90
CA PHE A 213 -2.61 13.39 21.23
C PHE A 213 -2.44 13.94 19.81
N ARG A 214 -3.53 14.01 19.04
CA ARG A 214 -3.52 14.58 17.70
C ARG A 214 -3.16 16.07 17.71
N ALA A 215 -3.57 16.82 18.73
CA ALA A 215 -3.24 18.23 18.87
C ALA A 215 -1.74 18.45 19.15
N GLU A 216 -1.12 17.55 19.92
CA GLU A 216 0.31 17.60 20.26
C GLU A 216 1.22 17.09 19.12
N LEU A 217 0.70 16.22 18.23
CA LEU A 217 1.43 15.74 17.05
C LEU A 217 1.83 16.89 16.10
N PRO A 218 3.04 16.86 15.50
CA PRO A 218 3.39 17.83 14.47
C PRO A 218 2.41 17.80 13.29
N LYS A 219 2.10 18.97 12.72
CA LYS A 219 1.10 19.11 11.63
C LYS A 219 1.32 18.16 10.46
N ALA A 220 2.58 17.92 10.08
CA ALA A 220 2.92 16.97 9.02
C ALA A 220 2.37 15.56 9.32
N TRP A 221 2.55 15.06 10.54
CA TRP A 221 2.04 13.75 10.95
C TRP A 221 0.53 13.73 11.14
N GLN A 222 -0.09 14.85 11.54
CA GLN A 222 -1.55 14.93 11.64
C GLN A 222 -2.24 14.69 10.29
N THR A 223 -1.62 15.11 9.19
CA THR A 223 -2.15 14.89 7.82
C THR A 223 -1.98 13.45 7.34
N LEU A 224 -1.06 12.69 7.94
CA LEU A 224 -0.82 11.29 7.61
C LEU A 224 -1.69 10.32 8.44
N ILE A 225 -2.51 10.84 9.37
CA ILE A 225 -3.46 10.01 10.13
C ILE A 225 -4.59 9.58 9.19
N VAL A 226 -4.61 8.30 8.85
CA VAL A 226 -5.64 7.72 7.96
C VAL A 226 -6.83 7.16 8.72
N GLY A 227 -6.72 6.97 10.04
CA GLY A 227 -7.85 6.52 10.84
C GLY A 227 -7.55 6.38 12.33
N SER A 228 -8.62 6.17 13.09
CA SER A 228 -8.57 5.95 14.52
C SER A 228 -9.54 4.88 14.97
N PHE A 229 -9.20 4.13 16.02
CA PHE A 229 -10.11 3.17 16.63
C PHE A 229 -9.88 3.04 18.13
N SER A 230 -10.88 2.53 18.85
CA SER A 230 -10.74 2.21 20.28
C SER A 230 -10.56 0.70 20.42
N PRO A 231 -9.35 0.20 20.72
CA PRO A 231 -9.13 -1.21 20.95
C PRO A 231 -9.60 -1.63 22.36
N ASN A 232 -9.82 -2.93 22.54
CA ASN A 232 -9.92 -3.49 23.89
C ASN A 232 -8.59 -3.27 24.64
N HIS A 233 -8.68 -3.04 25.95
CA HIS A 233 -7.50 -2.75 26.78
C HIS A 233 -6.42 -3.84 26.68
N ASP A 234 -6.81 -5.11 26.55
CA ASP A 234 -5.86 -6.23 26.50
C ASP A 234 -5.67 -6.79 25.09
N ALA A 235 -5.99 -6.01 24.05
CA ALA A 235 -5.84 -6.44 22.65
C ALA A 235 -4.37 -6.79 22.36
N ALA A 236 -4.15 -7.99 21.83
CA ALA A 236 -2.83 -8.43 21.40
C ALA A 236 -2.36 -7.62 20.18
N PRO A 237 -1.04 -7.50 19.93
CA PRO A 237 -0.52 -6.80 18.75
C PRO A 237 -1.08 -7.31 17.41
N ALA A 238 -1.38 -8.61 17.32
CA ALA A 238 -1.99 -9.21 16.13
C ALA A 238 -3.43 -8.71 15.88
N ASP A 239 -4.24 -8.59 16.93
CA ASP A 239 -5.61 -8.08 16.85
C ASP A 239 -5.62 -6.59 16.49
N LEU A 240 -4.66 -5.84 17.06
CA LEU A 240 -4.45 -4.44 16.73
C LEU A 240 -4.09 -4.25 15.25
N LEU A 241 -3.18 -5.07 14.70
CA LEU A 241 -2.85 -5.05 13.28
C LEU A 241 -4.06 -5.40 12.41
N ALA A 242 -4.79 -6.46 12.74
CA ALA A 242 -5.98 -6.86 12.00
C ALA A 242 -7.03 -5.73 11.96
N ARG A 243 -7.25 -5.05 13.10
CA ARG A 243 -8.16 -3.91 13.18
C ARG A 243 -7.64 -2.69 12.42
N ALA A 244 -6.35 -2.41 12.54
CA ALA A 244 -5.66 -1.34 11.82
C ALA A 244 -5.79 -1.51 10.30
N VAL A 245 -5.57 -2.71 9.79
CA VAL A 245 -5.74 -3.04 8.36
C VAL A 245 -7.18 -2.79 7.90
N GLU A 246 -8.18 -3.21 8.68
CA GLU A 246 -9.58 -2.99 8.28
C GLU A 246 -9.96 -1.51 8.27
N VAL A 247 -9.54 -0.74 9.28
CA VAL A 247 -9.78 0.72 9.31
C VAL A 247 -9.04 1.41 8.17
N GLY A 248 -7.78 1.03 7.94
CA GLY A 248 -6.97 1.55 6.83
C GLY A 248 -7.63 1.31 5.48
N ARG A 249 -8.17 0.10 5.24
CA ARG A 249 -8.87 -0.25 4.01
C ARG A 249 -10.09 0.63 3.73
N VAL A 250 -10.86 0.96 4.77
CA VAL A 250 -12.04 1.84 4.64
C VAL A 250 -11.62 3.27 4.30
N ALA A 251 -10.60 3.79 4.98
CA ALA A 251 -10.07 5.12 4.72
C ALA A 251 -9.46 5.23 3.32
N GLU A 252 -8.75 4.18 2.88
CA GLU A 252 -8.13 4.08 1.57
C GLU A 252 -9.19 4.11 0.46
N ALA A 253 -10.25 3.31 0.58
CA ALA A 253 -11.35 3.31 -0.39
C ALA A 253 -12.03 4.69 -0.53
N ALA A 254 -12.15 5.45 0.57
CA ALA A 254 -12.68 6.82 0.52
C ALA A 254 -11.72 7.80 -0.18
N ARG A 255 -10.41 7.67 0.07
CA ARG A 255 -9.35 8.45 -0.59
C ARG A 255 -9.32 8.17 -2.10
N GLU A 256 -9.30 6.90 -2.49
CA GLU A 256 -9.34 6.43 -3.87
C GLU A 256 -10.56 6.99 -4.61
N ALA A 257 -11.74 6.94 -3.99
CA ALA A 257 -12.97 7.48 -4.57
C ALA A 257 -12.87 9.00 -4.81
N ALA A 258 -12.39 9.76 -3.83
CA ALA A 258 -12.20 11.21 -3.98
C ALA A 258 -11.17 11.56 -5.07
N LEU A 259 -10.11 10.76 -5.19
CA LEU A 259 -9.07 10.92 -6.20
C LEU A 259 -9.63 10.71 -7.61
N VAL A 260 -10.41 9.64 -7.82
CA VAL A 260 -11.08 9.35 -9.08
C VAL A 260 -12.05 10.47 -9.46
N GLU A 261 -12.89 10.92 -8.53
CA GLU A 261 -13.84 12.02 -8.77
C GLU A 261 -13.13 13.33 -9.15
N SER A 262 -12.00 13.62 -8.52
CA SER A 262 -11.16 14.77 -8.85
C SER A 262 -10.62 14.68 -10.28
N ALA A 263 -10.09 13.51 -10.67
CA ALA A 263 -9.59 13.27 -12.02
C ALA A 263 -10.69 13.39 -13.08
N VAL A 264 -11.85 12.79 -12.83
CA VAL A 264 -13.02 12.85 -13.72
C VAL A 264 -13.49 14.29 -13.88
N THR A 265 -13.63 15.02 -12.77
CA THR A 265 -14.04 16.43 -12.80
C THR A 265 -13.05 17.31 -13.55
N ALA A 266 -11.74 17.10 -13.34
CA ALA A 266 -10.69 17.84 -14.03
C ALA A 266 -10.69 17.56 -15.54
N ALA A 267 -10.83 16.31 -15.94
CA ALA A 267 -10.91 15.90 -17.33
C ALA A 267 -12.15 16.48 -18.03
N ALA A 268 -13.33 16.40 -17.38
CA ALA A 268 -14.59 16.96 -17.91
C ALA A 268 -14.51 18.48 -18.12
N LYS A 269 -13.69 19.18 -17.31
CA LYS A 269 -13.45 20.64 -17.43
C LYS A 269 -12.32 20.99 -18.40
N GLY A 270 -11.70 20.01 -19.07
CA GLY A 270 -10.53 20.22 -19.93
C GLY A 270 -9.30 20.76 -19.19
N LYS A 271 -9.19 20.48 -17.89
CA LYS A 271 -8.10 20.90 -17.01
C LYS A 271 -7.10 19.75 -16.81
N ALA A 272 -6.43 19.72 -15.66
CA ALA A 272 -5.39 18.78 -15.30
C ALA A 272 -5.92 17.36 -14.94
N GLY A 273 -6.68 16.75 -15.85
CA GLY A 273 -7.18 15.38 -15.72
C GLY A 273 -7.27 14.67 -17.07
N ALA A 274 -7.05 13.36 -17.07
CA ALA A 274 -7.22 12.49 -18.24
C ALA A 274 -8.07 11.27 -17.88
N MET A 275 -8.93 10.85 -18.80
CA MET A 275 -9.79 9.67 -18.68
C MET A 275 -9.70 8.82 -19.94
N GLY A 276 -9.84 7.52 -19.77
CA GLY A 276 -9.75 6.53 -20.85
C GLY A 276 -8.31 6.25 -21.24
N LEU A 277 -8.13 5.11 -21.92
CA LEU A 277 -6.80 4.54 -22.19
C LEU A 277 -5.92 5.49 -23.01
N GLU A 278 -6.38 5.94 -24.18
CA GLU A 278 -5.55 6.75 -25.09
C GLU A 278 -5.09 8.07 -24.45
N ASN A 279 -6.02 8.83 -23.85
CA ASN A 279 -5.68 10.11 -23.25
C ASN A 279 -4.72 9.96 -22.06
N THR A 280 -4.93 8.92 -21.26
CA THR A 280 -4.08 8.67 -20.09
C THR A 280 -2.67 8.23 -20.51
N LEU A 281 -2.56 7.35 -21.51
CA LEU A 281 -1.27 6.92 -22.07
C LEU A 281 -0.49 8.08 -22.67
N ARG A 282 -1.17 8.97 -23.41
CA ARG A 282 -0.56 10.19 -23.95
C ARG A 282 -0.06 11.11 -22.86
N ALA A 283 -0.89 11.39 -21.84
CA ALA A 283 -0.50 12.27 -20.73
C ALA A 283 0.69 11.70 -19.93
N LEU A 284 0.76 10.38 -19.80
CA LEU A 284 1.91 9.69 -19.22
C LEU A 284 3.16 9.80 -20.09
N HIS A 285 3.03 9.67 -21.42
CA HIS A 285 4.15 9.85 -22.33
C HIS A 285 4.72 11.27 -22.30
N GLU A 286 3.86 12.28 -22.17
CA GLU A 286 4.22 13.69 -22.06
C GLU A 286 4.78 14.07 -20.67
N GLY A 287 4.88 13.13 -19.73
CA GLY A 287 5.39 13.39 -18.37
C GLY A 287 4.45 14.23 -17.51
N ARG A 288 3.19 14.42 -17.94
CA ARG A 288 2.21 15.25 -17.24
C ARG A 288 1.49 14.52 -16.13
N ALA A 289 1.48 13.19 -16.14
CA ALA A 289 0.83 12.39 -15.10
C ALA A 289 1.49 12.64 -13.73
N LEU A 290 0.68 13.10 -12.77
CA LEU A 290 1.02 13.17 -11.36
C LEU A 290 0.67 11.85 -10.67
N THR A 291 -0.57 11.39 -10.87
CA THR A 291 -1.09 10.15 -10.29
C THR A 291 -1.86 9.38 -11.37
N LEU A 292 -1.43 8.16 -11.65
CA LEU A 292 -2.07 7.21 -12.56
C LEU A 292 -3.01 6.31 -11.75
N MET A 293 -4.29 6.29 -12.09
CA MET A 293 -5.29 5.41 -11.47
C MET A 293 -5.73 4.35 -12.48
N ILE A 294 -5.79 3.09 -12.03
CA ILE A 294 -6.23 1.96 -12.86
C ILE A 294 -7.15 1.04 -12.06
N SER A 295 -8.18 0.49 -12.69
CA SER A 295 -9.00 -0.54 -12.05
C SER A 295 -8.17 -1.82 -11.85
N ASP A 296 -8.26 -2.48 -10.69
CA ASP A 296 -7.58 -3.76 -10.48
C ASP A 296 -8.02 -4.80 -11.52
N GLY A 297 -7.04 -5.49 -12.09
CA GLY A 297 -7.25 -6.47 -13.13
C GLY A 297 -7.53 -5.87 -14.51
N PHE A 298 -7.58 -4.55 -14.67
CA PHE A 298 -7.73 -3.94 -15.98
C PHE A 298 -6.50 -4.24 -16.86
N ARG A 299 -6.81 -4.70 -18.07
CA ARG A 299 -5.86 -5.01 -19.14
C ARG A 299 -6.48 -4.56 -20.44
N ALA A 300 -5.64 -4.00 -21.30
CA ALA A 300 -6.03 -3.66 -22.65
C ALA A 300 -4.81 -3.89 -23.57
N PRO A 301 -5.01 -4.52 -24.74
CA PRO A 301 -3.98 -4.54 -25.76
C PRO A 301 -3.71 -3.12 -26.25
N GLY A 302 -2.58 -2.93 -26.90
CA GLY A 302 -2.24 -1.65 -27.50
C GLY A 302 -0.99 -1.76 -28.35
N TYR A 303 -0.34 -0.63 -28.54
CA TYR A 303 0.82 -0.48 -29.41
C TYR A 303 1.90 0.31 -28.71
N VAL A 304 3.15 -0.10 -28.89
CA VAL A 304 4.33 0.62 -28.42
C VAL A 304 5.19 1.05 -29.60
N CYS A 305 5.65 2.31 -29.59
CA CYS A 305 6.60 2.78 -30.58
C CYS A 305 7.97 2.14 -30.32
N THR A 306 8.52 1.51 -31.36
CA THR A 306 9.87 0.91 -31.36
C THR A 306 11.02 1.92 -31.25
N GLY A 307 10.70 3.22 -31.26
CA GLY A 307 11.67 4.31 -31.14
C GLY A 307 11.67 4.96 -29.78
N CYS A 308 10.64 5.76 -29.50
CA CYS A 308 10.56 6.58 -28.29
C CYS A 308 9.74 5.96 -27.15
N GLY A 309 9.18 4.75 -27.33
CA GLY A 309 8.35 4.11 -26.30
C GLY A 309 7.02 4.84 -26.03
N LEU A 310 6.45 5.53 -27.02
CA LEU A 310 5.05 5.95 -26.99
C LEU A 310 4.17 4.71 -26.86
N ILE A 311 3.27 4.70 -25.89
CA ILE A 311 2.24 3.67 -25.75
C ILE A 311 0.93 4.29 -26.23
N SER A 312 0.19 3.58 -27.07
CA SER A 312 -1.12 4.00 -27.57
C SER A 312 -2.10 2.82 -27.55
N ALA A 313 -3.38 3.12 -27.39
CA ALA A 313 -4.47 2.18 -27.56
C ALA A 313 -4.74 1.88 -29.04
N GLN A 314 -4.29 2.74 -29.95
CA GLN A 314 -4.55 2.67 -31.39
C GLN A 314 -3.27 2.37 -32.16
N ASP A 315 -3.40 1.66 -33.28
CA ASP A 315 -2.27 1.43 -34.18
C ASP A 315 -1.88 2.73 -34.89
N PHE A 316 -0.60 2.88 -35.20
CA PHE A 316 -0.08 4.00 -35.96
C PHE A 316 1.06 3.57 -36.89
N ALA A 317 0.97 3.99 -38.15
CA ALA A 317 1.99 3.70 -39.15
C ALA A 317 3.31 4.45 -38.85
N ALA A 318 3.22 5.69 -38.38
CA ALA A 318 4.37 6.52 -38.02
C ALA A 318 4.09 7.23 -36.69
N CYS A 319 5.01 7.08 -35.73
CA CYS A 319 4.88 7.71 -34.41
C CYS A 319 4.90 9.24 -34.54
N PRO A 320 3.96 9.96 -33.90
CA PRO A 320 3.90 11.42 -33.98
C PRO A 320 5.11 12.13 -33.35
N TYR A 321 5.91 11.45 -32.54
CA TYR A 321 7.09 12.03 -31.86
C TYR A 321 8.42 11.71 -32.54
N CYS A 322 8.57 10.55 -33.18
CA CYS A 322 9.86 10.10 -33.74
C CYS A 322 9.78 9.42 -35.12
N GLY A 323 8.58 9.31 -35.71
CA GLY A 323 8.37 8.71 -37.02
C GLY A 323 8.53 7.18 -37.11
N LYS A 324 9.00 6.50 -36.05
CA LYS A 324 9.15 5.03 -36.07
C LYS A 324 7.80 4.31 -35.97
N LYS A 325 7.79 3.03 -36.37
CA LYS A 325 6.59 2.17 -36.41
C LYS A 325 6.13 1.72 -35.01
N ALA A 326 4.84 1.43 -34.92
CA ALA A 326 4.24 0.72 -33.80
C ALA A 326 4.61 -0.78 -33.81
N ALA A 327 4.65 -1.38 -32.62
CA ALA A 327 4.66 -2.81 -32.38
C ALA A 327 3.48 -3.15 -31.45
N ALA A 328 2.72 -4.20 -31.77
CA ALA A 328 1.59 -4.63 -30.96
C ALA A 328 2.07 -5.20 -29.61
N ILE A 329 1.30 -4.93 -28.56
CA ILE A 329 1.54 -5.41 -27.20
C ILE A 329 0.24 -5.91 -26.57
N GLU A 330 0.34 -6.93 -25.73
CA GLU A 330 -0.83 -7.54 -25.09
C GLU A 330 -1.40 -6.71 -23.92
N ASP A 331 -0.55 -5.96 -23.22
CA ASP A 331 -0.95 -5.20 -22.03
C ASP A 331 -0.31 -3.81 -22.01
N ALA A 332 -0.98 -2.85 -22.64
CA ALA A 332 -0.59 -1.45 -22.62
C ALA A 332 -0.68 -0.85 -21.20
N VAL A 333 -1.56 -1.39 -20.36
CA VAL A 333 -1.75 -0.92 -18.98
C VAL A 333 -0.57 -1.30 -18.10
N GLU A 334 -0.03 -2.52 -18.25
CA GLU A 334 1.21 -2.92 -17.56
C GLU A 334 2.39 -2.00 -17.92
N LEU A 335 2.61 -1.76 -19.22
CA LEU A 335 3.69 -0.87 -19.66
C LEU A 335 3.49 0.57 -19.15
N ALA A 336 2.24 1.03 -19.06
CA ALA A 336 1.91 2.32 -18.45
C ALA A 336 2.28 2.36 -16.97
N VAL A 337 1.96 1.31 -16.20
CA VAL A 337 2.34 1.20 -14.78
C VAL A 337 3.86 1.21 -14.62
N GLN A 338 4.58 0.41 -15.41
CA GLN A 338 6.05 0.40 -15.35
C GLN A 338 6.64 1.77 -15.69
N LYS A 339 6.10 2.45 -16.70
CA LYS A 339 6.54 3.79 -17.08
C LYS A 339 6.24 4.82 -15.99
N ALA A 340 5.07 4.74 -15.36
CA ALA A 340 4.69 5.59 -14.24
C ALA A 340 5.64 5.37 -13.04
N MET A 341 5.90 4.12 -12.66
CA MET A 341 6.84 3.77 -11.59
C MET A 341 8.28 4.18 -11.83
N ARG A 342 8.74 4.15 -13.10
CA ARG A 342 10.08 4.65 -13.49
C ARG A 342 10.15 6.18 -13.52
N SER A 343 9.00 6.85 -13.47
CA SER A 343 8.88 8.31 -13.40
C SER A 343 8.53 8.76 -11.99
N THR A 344 8.32 10.06 -11.77
CA THR A 344 7.84 10.60 -10.50
C THR A 344 6.31 10.53 -10.35
N ALA A 345 5.62 9.71 -11.14
CA ALA A 345 4.17 9.56 -11.06
C ALA A 345 3.79 8.49 -10.03
N GLU A 346 2.80 8.81 -9.20
CA GLU A 346 2.20 7.84 -8.29
C GLU A 346 1.31 6.87 -9.07
N VAL A 347 1.21 5.62 -8.61
CA VAL A 347 0.36 4.60 -9.23
C VAL A 347 -0.62 4.09 -8.19
N GLU A 348 -1.90 4.29 -8.47
CA GLU A 348 -3.03 3.89 -7.65
C GLU A 348 -3.83 2.81 -8.37
N VAL A 349 -3.97 1.64 -7.75
CA VAL A 349 -4.73 0.53 -8.31
C VAL A 349 -5.99 0.34 -7.49
N ILE A 350 -7.14 0.62 -8.08
CA ILE A 350 -8.38 0.81 -7.35
C ILE A 350 -9.29 -0.39 -7.60
N SER A 351 -9.83 -0.96 -6.52
CA SER A 351 -10.74 -2.11 -6.61
C SER A 351 -12.19 -1.67 -6.49
N GLY A 352 -13.00 -1.93 -7.52
CA GLY A 352 -14.46 -1.79 -7.44
C GLY A 352 -14.98 -0.36 -7.42
N SER A 353 -14.32 0.58 -8.11
CA SER A 353 -14.79 1.96 -8.26
C SER A 353 -15.71 2.11 -9.49
N PRO A 354 -17.02 2.37 -9.32
CA PRO A 354 -17.94 2.55 -10.46
C PRO A 354 -17.57 3.75 -11.32
N SER A 355 -17.14 4.86 -10.70
CA SER A 355 -16.72 6.07 -11.42
C SER A 355 -15.50 5.82 -12.30
N LEU A 356 -14.53 5.04 -11.82
CA LEU A 356 -13.36 4.68 -12.63
C LEU A 356 -13.73 3.74 -13.78
N GLU A 357 -14.65 2.80 -13.56
CA GLU A 357 -15.17 1.94 -14.62
C GLU A 357 -15.85 2.77 -15.73
N GLN A 358 -16.69 3.74 -15.37
CA GLN A 358 -17.32 4.67 -16.31
C GLN A 358 -16.29 5.58 -17.02
N ALA A 359 -15.20 5.93 -16.34
CA ALA A 359 -14.10 6.70 -16.90
C ALA A 359 -13.21 5.92 -17.89
N GLY A 360 -13.54 4.66 -18.18
CA GLY A 360 -12.77 3.80 -19.08
C GLY A 360 -11.70 2.96 -18.37
N ARG A 361 -11.86 2.72 -17.06
CA ARG A 361 -11.04 1.82 -16.21
C ARG A 361 -9.60 2.27 -15.97
N ILE A 362 -9.25 3.46 -16.45
CA ILE A 362 -7.96 4.12 -16.30
C ILE A 362 -8.15 5.64 -16.39
N ALA A 363 -7.47 6.36 -15.50
CA ALA A 363 -7.50 7.81 -15.43
C ALA A 363 -6.17 8.34 -14.89
N ALA A 364 -5.92 9.64 -15.04
CA ALA A 364 -4.81 10.29 -14.39
C ALA A 364 -5.15 11.72 -13.93
N ILE A 365 -4.58 12.12 -12.80
CA ILE A 365 -4.44 13.53 -12.42
C ILE A 365 -3.14 14.02 -13.03
N LEU A 366 -3.19 15.22 -13.62
CA LEU A 366 -2.04 15.81 -14.31
C LEU A 366 -1.42 16.92 -13.46
N ARG A 367 -0.13 17.19 -13.66
CA ARG A 367 0.57 18.31 -13.03
C ARG A 367 0.14 19.66 -13.60
N TYR A 368 -0.19 19.69 -14.90
CA TYR A 368 -0.58 20.88 -15.66
C TYR A 368 -1.46 20.54 -16.87
#